data_AF-A0ABC8EAM4-F1
#
_entry.id   AF-A0ABC8EAM4-F1
#
_cell.length_a   1.000
_cell.length_b   1.000
_cell.length_c   1.000
_cell.angle_alpha   90.00
_cell.angle_beta   90.00
_cell.angle_gamma   90.00
#
_symmetry.space_group_name_H-M   'P 1'
#
loop_
_entity.id
_entity.type
_entity.pdbx_description
1 polymer ?
#
loop_
_entity_poly.entity_id
_entity_poly.type
_entity_poly.pdbx_seq_one_letter_code
_entity_poly.pdbx_strand_id
1 'polypeptide(L)'
;MKSNNVNEKSIWLPNQLSAVKLFLIQIECSINEAYEQLEGKTLYEYTILNKDLSGVVKVLPEVKDSPILNEYERMLPLDKVEFLYQSVYKKTGGVLNMFYGEIKESMDVTLKELSNREEDMNKAIEMWKDTKSELWSGLKPKHVWAGGGPLEKELLLDFCKELTLRMQGQQFTNQGTAIIKSLELLRKWQLEYNEICKGIPVEEIVKEREEIYIRKVKFLKDMNINFDLSDDYQL
;
A
#
# COMPACT_ATOMS: atom_id res chain seq x y z
N MET A 1 26.88 34.29 -13.06
CA MET A 1 26.33 34.11 -11.71
C MET A 1 24.81 34.20 -11.76
N LYS A 2 24.13 33.06 -11.73
CA LYS A 2 22.77 32.90 -11.20
C LYS A 2 22.73 31.48 -10.63
N SER A 3 22.88 31.39 -9.32
CA SER A 3 22.69 30.16 -8.56
C SER A 3 21.21 29.82 -8.60
N ASN A 4 20.84 28.80 -9.39
CA ASN A 4 19.56 28.13 -9.24
C ASN A 4 19.62 27.29 -7.97
N ASN A 5 19.42 27.94 -6.83
CA ASN A 5 19.14 27.28 -5.56
C ASN A 5 17.67 26.85 -5.58
N VAL A 6 17.35 25.84 -6.39
CA VAL A 6 16.16 25.04 -6.13
C VAL A 6 16.59 24.10 -5.02
N ASN A 7 16.25 24.47 -3.80
CA ASN A 7 16.49 23.66 -2.61
C ASN A 7 15.49 22.50 -2.63
N GLU A 8 15.60 21.61 -3.62
CA GLU A 8 14.94 20.31 -3.61
C GLU A 8 15.50 19.56 -2.41
N LYS A 9 14.75 19.53 -1.31
CA LYS A 9 15.09 18.72 -0.15
C LYS A 9 15.05 17.26 -0.60
N SER A 10 16.20 16.72 -0.96
CA SER A 10 16.37 15.31 -1.29
C SER A 10 15.90 14.45 -0.11
N ILE A 11 14.97 13.52 -0.35
CA ILE A 11 14.56 12.55 0.66
C ILE A 11 15.72 11.57 0.87
N TRP A 12 16.13 11.38 2.13
CA TRP A 12 17.10 10.36 2.47
C TRP A 12 16.41 9.01 2.59
N LEU A 13 16.96 7.98 1.96
CA LEU A 13 16.49 6.60 2.06
C LEU A 13 17.68 5.65 2.20
N PRO A 14 17.53 4.54 2.94
CA PRO A 14 18.66 3.67 3.25
C PRO A 14 19.13 2.84 2.05
N ASN A 15 18.30 2.68 1.01
CA ASN A 15 18.62 1.93 -0.20
C ASN A 15 17.65 2.19 -1.35
N GLN A 16 17.99 1.68 -2.55
CA GLN A 16 17.19 1.80 -3.77
C GLN A 16 15.82 1.12 -3.66
N LEU A 17 15.72 -0.05 -3.00
CA LEU A 17 14.44 -0.74 -2.81
C LEU A 17 13.44 0.13 -2.03
N SER A 18 13.92 0.89 -1.03
CA SER A 18 13.09 1.80 -0.24
C SER A 18 12.63 2.99 -1.09
N ALA A 19 13.45 3.44 -2.05
CA ALA A 19 13.07 4.49 -3.01
C ALA A 19 12.00 4.01 -3.99
N VAL A 20 12.14 2.78 -4.50
CA VAL A 20 11.09 2.15 -5.31
C VAL A 20 9.81 2.01 -4.50
N LYS A 21 9.89 1.51 -3.25
CA LYS A 21 8.72 1.39 -2.37
C LYS A 21 8.06 2.73 -2.07
N LEU A 22 8.81 3.79 -1.78
CA LEU A 22 8.25 5.15 -1.59
C LEU A 22 7.38 5.55 -2.79
N PHE A 23 7.86 5.32 -4.00
CA PHE A 23 7.11 5.63 -5.21
C PHE A 23 5.87 4.74 -5.39
N LEU A 24 6.03 3.42 -5.22
CA LEU A 24 4.94 2.45 -5.35
C LEU A 24 3.82 2.65 -4.32
N ILE A 25 4.16 3.00 -3.07
CA ILE A 25 3.16 3.29 -2.03
C ILE A 25 2.34 4.52 -2.42
N GLN A 26 2.94 5.56 -3.01
CA GLN A 26 2.21 6.75 -3.45
C GLN A 26 1.21 6.42 -4.57
N ILE A 27 1.59 5.55 -5.53
CA ILE A 27 0.67 5.04 -6.54
C ILE A 27 -0.47 4.27 -5.87
N GLU A 28 -0.14 3.30 -5.01
CA GLU A 28 -1.15 2.50 -4.28
C GLU A 28 -2.16 3.39 -3.54
N CYS A 29 -1.69 4.46 -2.88
CA CYS A 29 -2.55 5.42 -2.20
C CYS A 29 -3.44 6.21 -3.17
N SER A 30 -2.88 6.70 -4.28
CA SER A 30 -3.64 7.44 -5.30
C SER A 30 -4.74 6.59 -5.95
N ILE A 31 -4.53 5.28 -6.07
CA ILE A 31 -5.54 4.37 -6.63
C ILE A 31 -6.85 4.39 -5.83
N ASN A 32 -6.75 4.67 -4.52
CA ASN A 32 -7.86 4.68 -3.58
C ASN A 32 -8.42 6.09 -3.29
N GLU A 33 -7.84 7.15 -3.88
CA GLU A 33 -8.35 8.51 -3.76
C GLU A 33 -9.55 8.73 -4.69
N ALA A 34 -10.54 9.49 -4.23
CA ALA A 34 -11.71 9.86 -5.03
C ALA A 34 -11.43 11.13 -5.83
N TYR A 35 -11.72 11.11 -7.13
CA TYR A 35 -11.42 12.22 -8.02
C TYR A 35 -12.68 12.85 -8.61
N GLU A 36 -12.74 14.18 -8.61
CA GLU A 36 -13.85 14.93 -9.24
C GLU A 36 -13.96 14.65 -10.74
N GLN A 37 -12.81 14.52 -11.43
CA GLN A 37 -12.70 14.18 -12.84
C GLN A 37 -13.31 12.81 -13.18
N LEU A 38 -13.51 11.96 -12.17
CA LEU A 38 -14.09 10.63 -12.25
C LEU A 38 -15.46 10.55 -11.55
N GLU A 39 -16.11 11.71 -11.33
CA GLU A 39 -17.41 11.82 -10.66
C GLU A 39 -17.40 11.24 -9.24
N GLY A 40 -16.33 11.48 -8.48
CA GLY A 40 -16.15 11.00 -7.11
C GLY A 40 -15.75 9.52 -6.99
N LYS A 41 -15.51 8.84 -8.11
CA LYS A 41 -14.98 7.47 -8.13
C LYS A 41 -13.48 7.47 -7.89
N THR A 42 -12.98 6.35 -7.37
CA THR A 42 -11.54 6.10 -7.31
C THR A 42 -11.00 5.57 -8.63
N LEU A 43 -9.68 5.58 -8.82
CA LEU A 43 -9.07 4.93 -9.98
C LEU A 43 -9.36 3.42 -9.99
N TYR A 44 -9.40 2.78 -8.82
CA TYR A 44 -9.80 1.37 -8.70
C TYR A 44 -11.21 1.13 -9.26
N GLU A 45 -12.20 1.88 -8.78
CA GLU A 45 -13.60 1.76 -9.20
C GLU A 45 -13.76 2.08 -10.69
N TYR A 46 -13.13 3.18 -11.14
CA TYR A 46 -13.20 3.62 -12.53
C TYR A 46 -12.60 2.59 -13.48
N THR A 47 -11.48 1.97 -13.10
CA THR A 47 -10.83 0.92 -13.89
C THR A 47 -11.73 -0.30 -14.02
N ILE A 48 -12.41 -0.74 -12.96
CA ILE A 48 -13.31 -1.90 -13.03
C ILE A 48 -14.50 -1.63 -13.96
N LEU A 49 -15.07 -0.42 -13.91
CA LEU A 49 -16.21 -0.06 -14.76
C LEU A 49 -15.83 -0.01 -16.24
N ASN A 50 -14.68 0.57 -16.57
CA ASN A 50 -14.29 0.85 -17.95
C ASN A 50 -13.35 -0.23 -18.53
N LYS A 51 -12.71 -1.03 -17.68
CA LYS A 51 -11.72 -2.06 -18.01
C LYS A 51 -10.50 -1.49 -18.74
N ASP A 52 -10.08 -0.29 -18.38
CA ASP A 52 -8.95 0.40 -18.98
C ASP A 52 -8.27 1.38 -18.00
N LEU A 53 -7.18 2.00 -18.46
CA LEU A 53 -6.41 3.01 -17.70
C LEU A 53 -6.84 4.45 -17.99
N SER A 54 -7.98 4.66 -18.65
CA SER A 54 -8.39 6.01 -19.07
C SER A 54 -8.62 6.95 -17.88
N GLY A 55 -8.99 6.40 -16.72
CA GLY A 55 -9.11 7.14 -15.45
C GLY A 55 -7.79 7.77 -15.01
N VAL A 56 -6.67 7.04 -15.14
CA VAL A 56 -5.34 7.54 -14.76
C VAL A 56 -4.96 8.74 -15.62
N VAL A 57 -5.14 8.62 -16.95
CA VAL A 57 -4.81 9.70 -17.90
C VAL A 57 -5.72 10.92 -17.72
N LYS A 58 -6.96 10.73 -17.25
CA LYS A 58 -7.88 11.85 -16.93
C LYS A 58 -7.44 12.62 -15.69
N VAL A 59 -6.98 11.93 -14.66
CA VAL A 59 -6.56 12.54 -13.38
C VAL A 59 -5.14 13.11 -13.47
N LEU A 60 -4.23 12.39 -14.15
CA LEU A 60 -2.83 12.74 -14.29
C LEU A 60 -2.43 12.70 -15.78
N PRO A 61 -2.82 13.71 -16.59
CA PRO A 61 -2.50 13.73 -18.03
C PRO A 61 -1.01 13.62 -18.33
N GLU A 62 -0.16 14.12 -17.43
CA GLU A 62 1.30 14.10 -17.55
C GLU A 62 1.91 12.69 -17.54
N VAL A 63 1.21 11.68 -17.03
CA VAL A 63 1.75 10.31 -16.98
C VAL A 63 1.50 9.52 -18.26
N LYS A 64 0.71 10.04 -19.21
CA LYS A 64 0.24 9.31 -20.40
C LYS A 64 1.36 8.63 -21.19
N ASP A 65 2.48 9.34 -21.38
CA ASP A 65 3.64 8.85 -22.15
C ASP A 65 4.84 8.54 -21.22
N SER A 66 4.57 8.37 -19.92
CA SER A 66 5.59 8.12 -18.89
C SER A 66 5.61 6.65 -18.49
N PRO A 67 6.79 6.08 -18.15
CA PRO A 67 6.87 4.74 -17.56
C PRO A 67 6.07 4.60 -16.25
N ILE A 68 5.68 5.72 -15.62
CA ILE A 68 4.80 5.74 -14.44
C ILE A 68 3.44 5.09 -14.74
N LEU A 69 2.89 5.25 -15.95
CA LEU A 69 1.60 4.66 -16.31
C LEU A 69 1.64 3.12 -16.26
N ASN A 70 2.79 2.51 -16.59
CA ASN A 70 2.97 1.06 -16.51
C ASN A 70 2.91 0.55 -15.06
N GLU A 71 3.29 1.38 -14.08
CA GLU A 71 3.17 1.00 -12.68
C GLU A 71 1.72 1.08 -12.19
N TYR A 72 0.93 2.03 -12.70
CA TYR A 72 -0.52 2.01 -12.50
C TYR A 72 -1.16 0.78 -13.13
N GLU A 73 -0.79 0.42 -14.37
CA GLU A 73 -1.27 -0.78 -15.06
C GLU A 73 -1.08 -2.05 -14.23
N ARG A 74 0.12 -2.21 -13.64
CA ARG A 74 0.45 -3.37 -12.80
C ARG A 74 -0.31 -3.43 -11.48
N MET A 75 -0.75 -2.29 -10.95
CA MET A 75 -1.39 -2.19 -9.63
C MET A 75 -2.92 -2.15 -9.69
N LEU A 76 -3.49 -1.84 -10.86
CA LEU A 76 -4.92 -1.72 -11.06
C LEU A 76 -5.57 -3.07 -11.45
N PRO A 77 -6.86 -3.27 -11.10
CA PRO A 77 -7.60 -4.52 -11.32
C PRO A 77 -8.01 -4.73 -12.79
N LEU A 78 -7.05 -4.83 -13.70
CA LEU A 78 -7.34 -5.10 -15.12
C LEU A 78 -7.58 -6.58 -15.41
N ASP A 79 -7.03 -7.46 -14.56
CA ASP A 79 -7.13 -8.92 -14.67
C ASP A 79 -7.85 -9.54 -13.49
N LYS A 80 -8.47 -10.71 -13.72
CA LYS A 80 -9.17 -11.49 -12.68
C LYS A 80 -8.26 -11.87 -11.49
N VAL A 81 -6.95 -11.90 -11.69
CA VAL A 81 -5.96 -12.24 -10.66
C VAL A 81 -6.00 -11.26 -9.48
N GLU A 82 -6.46 -10.02 -9.69
CA GLU A 82 -6.57 -9.02 -8.61
C GLU A 82 -7.68 -9.34 -7.59
N PHE A 83 -8.61 -10.22 -7.97
CA PHE A 83 -9.70 -10.70 -7.10
C PHE A 83 -9.36 -12.01 -6.38
N LEU A 84 -8.12 -12.47 -6.52
CA LEU A 84 -7.59 -13.63 -5.81
C LEU A 84 -6.70 -13.18 -4.65
N TYR A 85 -6.60 -14.00 -3.60
CA TYR A 85 -5.89 -13.69 -2.37
C TYR A 85 -4.40 -13.47 -2.64
N GLN A 86 -3.84 -14.12 -3.66
CA GLN A 86 -2.44 -13.97 -4.03
C GLN A 86 -2.09 -12.53 -4.44
N SER A 87 -3.07 -11.71 -4.82
CA SER A 87 -2.86 -10.29 -5.10
C SER A 87 -2.32 -9.51 -3.89
N VAL A 88 -2.57 -9.97 -2.66
CA VAL A 88 -2.00 -9.42 -1.41
C VAL A 88 -0.48 -9.36 -1.47
N TYR A 89 0.18 -10.39 -2.02
CA TYR A 89 1.65 -10.47 -2.09
C TYR A 89 2.25 -9.52 -3.15
N LYS A 90 1.42 -8.93 -4.00
CA LYS A 90 1.86 -7.89 -4.96
C LYS A 90 1.81 -6.48 -4.37
N LYS A 91 1.19 -6.30 -3.20
CA LYS A 91 1.02 -5.00 -2.55
C LYS A 91 2.24 -4.60 -1.76
N THR A 92 2.40 -3.29 -1.57
CA THR A 92 3.58 -2.73 -0.90
C THR A 92 3.57 -2.94 0.61
N GLY A 93 2.38 -3.12 1.19
CA GLY A 93 2.14 -3.08 2.64
C GLY A 93 2.21 -1.66 3.22
N GLY A 94 2.34 -0.63 2.37
CA GLY A 94 2.30 0.75 2.81
C GLY A 94 3.53 1.26 3.55
N VAL A 95 3.38 2.39 4.24
CA VAL A 95 4.47 3.04 4.98
C VAL A 95 5.05 2.13 6.07
N LEU A 96 4.20 1.31 6.70
CA LEU A 96 4.60 0.39 7.77
C LEU A 96 5.58 -0.69 7.31
N ASN A 97 5.63 -0.96 6.00
CA ASN A 97 6.43 -1.97 5.33
C ASN A 97 7.47 -1.39 4.35
N MET A 98 7.71 -0.08 4.39
CA MET A 98 8.61 0.64 3.48
C MET A 98 10.02 0.04 3.39
N PHE A 99 10.56 -0.47 4.49
CA PHE A 99 11.94 -1.01 4.54
C PHE A 99 12.03 -2.53 4.43
N TYR A 100 10.90 -3.21 4.26
CA TYR A 100 10.87 -4.67 4.18
C TYR A 100 11.36 -5.13 2.79
N GLY A 101 11.78 -6.39 2.69
CA GLY A 101 12.05 -7.02 1.40
C GLY A 101 10.77 -7.25 0.57
N GLU A 102 10.93 -7.95 -0.54
CA GLU A 102 9.82 -8.57 -1.27
C GLU A 102 9.19 -9.66 -0.39
N ILE A 103 7.86 -9.64 -0.25
CA ILE A 103 7.11 -10.63 0.53
C ILE A 103 6.49 -11.63 -0.45
N LYS A 104 6.70 -12.92 -0.20
CA LYS A 104 6.22 -14.01 -1.05
C LYS A 104 5.26 -14.89 -0.29
N GLU A 105 4.32 -15.51 -0.99
CA GLU A 105 3.37 -16.48 -0.41
C GLU A 105 4.08 -17.61 0.35
N SER A 106 5.25 -18.06 -0.14
CA SER A 106 6.06 -19.08 0.53
C SER A 106 6.57 -18.67 1.92
N MET A 107 6.52 -17.39 2.27
CA MET A 107 6.88 -16.85 3.59
C MET A 107 5.70 -16.83 4.56
N ASP A 108 4.47 -17.02 4.07
CA ASP A 108 3.23 -16.92 4.85
C ASP A 108 2.93 -18.22 5.59
N VAL A 109 3.59 -18.36 6.75
CA VAL A 109 3.41 -19.51 7.63
C VAL A 109 1.98 -19.60 8.14
N THR A 110 1.32 -18.46 8.40
CA THR A 110 -0.06 -18.43 8.89
C THR A 110 -1.02 -19.00 7.86
N LEU A 111 -0.94 -18.58 6.59
CA LEU A 111 -1.77 -19.17 5.54
C LEU A 111 -1.50 -20.66 5.38
N LYS A 112 -0.22 -21.07 5.40
CA LYS A 112 0.18 -22.47 5.29
C LYS A 112 -0.37 -23.33 6.43
N GLU A 113 -0.36 -22.83 7.66
CA GLU A 113 -0.93 -23.53 8.82
C GLU A 113 -2.45 -23.65 8.70
N LEU A 114 -3.13 -22.57 8.30
CA LEU A 114 -4.58 -22.57 8.08
C LEU A 114 -4.97 -23.52 6.94
N SER A 115 -4.25 -23.51 5.82
CA SER A 115 -4.51 -24.38 4.66
C SER A 115 -4.26 -25.86 4.95
N ASN A 116 -3.39 -26.18 5.91
CA ASN A 116 -3.16 -27.56 6.36
C ASN A 116 -4.22 -28.02 7.37
N ARG A 117 -4.84 -27.08 8.10
CA ARG A 117 -5.84 -27.37 9.12
C ARG A 117 -7.24 -27.47 8.53
N GLU A 118 -7.57 -26.59 7.61
CA GLU A 118 -8.88 -26.55 6.95
C GLU A 118 -8.86 -27.45 5.71
N GLU A 119 -9.89 -28.28 5.52
CA GLU A 119 -10.04 -29.11 4.31
C GLU A 119 -10.37 -28.26 3.06
N ASP A 120 -10.88 -27.05 3.27
CA ASP A 120 -11.28 -26.10 2.24
C ASP A 120 -10.41 -24.85 2.30
N MET A 121 -9.70 -24.58 1.21
CA MET A 121 -8.83 -23.40 1.06
C MET A 121 -9.62 -22.09 1.22
N ASN A 122 -10.88 -22.04 0.81
CA ASN A 122 -11.70 -20.83 0.96
C ASN A 122 -11.93 -20.49 2.44
N LYS A 123 -12.13 -21.50 3.29
CA LYS A 123 -12.24 -21.31 4.74
C LYS A 123 -10.91 -20.84 5.34
N ALA A 124 -9.79 -21.40 4.87
CA ALA A 124 -8.47 -20.95 5.29
C ALA A 124 -8.26 -19.47 4.93
N ILE A 125 -8.63 -19.04 3.72
CA ILE A 125 -8.56 -17.65 3.26
C ILE A 125 -9.47 -16.74 4.08
N GLU A 126 -10.70 -17.16 4.38
CA GLU A 126 -11.66 -16.40 5.20
C GLU A 126 -11.11 -16.12 6.61
N MET A 127 -10.42 -17.08 7.22
CA MET A 127 -9.75 -16.87 8.50
C MET A 127 -8.47 -16.04 8.36
N TRP A 128 -7.68 -16.32 7.33
CA TRP A 128 -6.40 -15.68 7.08
C TRP A 128 -6.56 -14.18 6.84
N LYS A 129 -7.55 -13.77 6.05
CA LYS A 129 -7.74 -12.36 5.68
C LYS A 129 -7.95 -11.44 6.88
N ASP A 130 -8.46 -11.99 7.99
CA ASP A 130 -8.72 -11.28 9.25
C ASP A 130 -7.66 -11.50 10.33
N THR A 131 -6.63 -12.28 10.05
CA THR A 131 -5.53 -12.56 10.98
C THR A 131 -4.42 -11.51 10.82
N LYS A 132 -3.98 -10.90 11.93
CA LYS A 132 -2.85 -9.96 11.89
C LYS A 132 -1.57 -10.71 11.48
N SER A 133 -0.78 -10.11 10.60
CA SER A 133 0.41 -10.75 10.04
C SER A 133 1.68 -9.95 10.32
N GLU A 134 2.69 -10.62 10.86
CA GLU A 134 4.01 -10.06 11.09
C GLU A 134 4.74 -9.72 9.78
N LEU A 135 4.38 -10.37 8.66
CA LEU A 135 4.91 -10.03 7.33
C LEU A 135 4.55 -8.60 6.95
N TRP A 136 3.36 -8.13 7.36
CA TRP A 136 2.85 -6.79 7.06
C TRP A 136 2.73 -5.91 8.30
N SER A 137 3.68 -6.04 9.23
CA SER A 137 3.78 -5.15 10.41
C SER A 137 2.50 -5.10 11.26
N GLY A 138 1.80 -6.23 11.37
CA GLY A 138 0.55 -6.34 12.12
C GLY A 138 -0.71 -5.98 11.34
N LEU A 139 -0.59 -5.58 10.06
CA LEU A 139 -1.73 -5.46 9.16
C LEU A 139 -2.35 -6.84 8.90
N LYS A 140 -3.67 -6.86 8.70
CA LYS A 140 -4.40 -8.03 8.20
C LYS A 140 -4.27 -8.09 6.67
N PRO A 141 -4.27 -9.28 6.04
CA PRO A 141 -4.19 -9.38 4.58
C PRO A 141 -5.26 -8.58 3.84
N LYS A 142 -6.48 -8.49 4.40
CA LYS A 142 -7.54 -7.63 3.81
C LYS A 142 -7.15 -6.14 3.76
N HIS A 143 -6.45 -5.63 4.79
CA HIS A 143 -5.95 -4.25 4.82
C HIS A 143 -4.81 -4.06 3.81
N VAL A 144 -4.01 -5.10 3.58
CA VAL A 144 -2.92 -5.08 2.60
C VAL A 144 -3.48 -5.05 1.19
N TRP A 145 -4.45 -5.92 0.89
CA TRP A 145 -5.19 -5.94 -0.38
C TRP A 145 -5.88 -4.60 -0.68
N ALA A 146 -6.54 -4.03 0.33
CA ALA A 146 -7.21 -2.73 0.20
C ALA A 146 -6.24 -1.63 -0.24
N GLY A 147 -5.00 -1.66 0.27
CA GLY A 147 -3.99 -0.63 0.02
C GLY A 147 -4.23 0.65 0.82
N GLY A 148 -3.24 1.54 0.85
CA GLY A 148 -3.34 2.82 1.55
C GLY A 148 -4.24 3.85 0.86
N GLY A 149 -4.56 4.96 1.53
CA GLY A 149 -5.33 6.06 0.96
C GLY A 149 -4.66 7.43 1.12
N PRO A 150 -5.43 8.52 0.97
CA PRO A 150 -4.91 9.89 1.10
C PRO A 150 -4.21 10.17 2.43
N LEU A 151 -4.74 9.68 3.55
CA LEU A 151 -4.14 9.88 4.87
C LEU A 151 -2.79 9.16 4.97
N GLU A 152 -2.73 7.88 4.58
CA GLU A 152 -1.48 7.14 4.59
C GLU A 152 -0.42 7.77 3.66
N LYS A 153 -0.83 8.35 2.53
CA LYS A 153 0.07 9.12 1.65
C LYS A 153 0.67 10.34 2.35
N GLU A 154 -0.13 11.09 3.11
CA GLU A 154 0.38 12.24 3.87
C GLU A 154 1.34 11.81 4.98
N LEU A 155 0.97 10.76 5.71
CA LEU A 155 1.79 10.15 6.77
C LEU A 155 3.11 9.58 6.22
N LEU A 156 3.09 9.00 5.01
CA LEU A 156 4.30 8.55 4.31
C LEU A 156 5.27 9.70 4.05
N LEU A 157 4.77 10.83 3.55
CA LEU A 157 5.58 12.02 3.28
C LEU A 157 6.09 12.67 4.57
N ASP A 158 5.28 12.66 5.62
CA ASP A 158 5.68 13.10 6.97
C ASP A 158 6.81 12.25 7.53
N PHE A 159 6.64 10.93 7.53
CA PHE A 159 7.67 10.01 7.97
C PHE A 159 8.97 10.18 7.17
N CYS A 160 8.88 10.37 5.85
CA CYS A 160 10.05 10.59 5.00
C CYS A 160 10.80 11.89 5.36
N LYS A 161 10.08 12.95 5.78
CA LYS A 161 10.70 14.18 6.29
C LYS A 161 11.43 13.91 7.61
N GLU A 162 10.79 13.23 8.55
CA GLU A 162 11.40 12.89 9.85
C GLU A 162 12.63 11.99 9.66
N LEU A 163 12.53 10.97 8.80
CA LEU A 163 13.64 10.11 8.44
C LEU A 163 14.81 10.91 7.87
N THR A 164 14.53 11.82 6.94
CA THR A 164 15.57 12.68 6.35
C THR A 164 16.23 13.55 7.40
N LEU A 165 15.45 14.22 8.25
CA LEU A 165 15.97 15.08 9.32
C LEU A 165 16.87 14.32 10.30
N ARG A 166 16.50 13.07 10.62
CA ARG A 166 17.26 12.24 11.57
C ARG A 166 18.51 11.64 10.95
N MET A 167 18.42 11.16 9.70
CA MET A 167 19.46 10.33 9.09
C MET A 167 20.46 11.12 8.23
N GLN A 168 20.08 12.30 7.73
CA GLN A 168 20.94 13.10 6.87
C GLN A 168 22.23 13.50 7.62
N GLY A 169 23.37 13.25 6.99
CA GLY A 169 24.70 13.53 7.55
C GLY A 169 25.21 12.47 8.54
N GLN A 170 24.40 11.46 8.88
CA GLN A 170 24.90 10.32 9.65
C GLN A 170 25.80 9.42 8.80
N GLN A 171 26.86 8.90 9.42
CA GLN A 171 27.71 7.87 8.83
C GLN A 171 27.25 6.49 9.30
N PHE A 172 27.03 5.59 8.34
CA PHE A 172 26.68 4.20 8.61
C PHE A 172 27.81 3.28 8.19
N THR A 173 28.10 2.28 9.01
CA THR A 173 29.16 1.29 8.73
C THR A 173 28.81 0.38 7.55
N ASN A 174 27.52 0.12 7.34
CA ASN A 174 26.98 -0.58 6.17
C ASN A 174 25.48 -0.27 5.98
N GLN A 175 24.93 -0.70 4.84
CA GLN A 175 23.52 -0.52 4.49
C GLN A 175 22.56 -1.21 5.48
N GLY A 176 22.93 -2.37 6.03
CA GLY A 176 22.12 -3.08 7.03
C GLY A 176 21.90 -2.23 8.29
N THR A 177 22.95 -1.55 8.77
CA THR A 177 22.84 -0.62 9.90
C THR A 177 21.91 0.55 9.60
N ALA A 178 21.98 1.12 8.38
CA ALA A 178 21.07 2.18 7.95
C ALA A 178 19.61 1.73 7.92
N ILE A 179 19.33 0.51 7.43
CA ILE A 179 18.00 -0.09 7.42
C ILE A 179 17.48 -0.31 8.84
N ILE A 180 18.28 -0.90 9.74
CA ILE A 180 17.89 -1.15 11.13
C ILE A 180 17.53 0.16 11.83
N LYS A 181 18.36 1.21 11.67
CA LYS A 181 18.07 2.54 12.23
C LYS A 181 16.80 3.17 11.67
N SER A 182 16.54 2.97 10.37
CA SER A 182 15.31 3.44 9.72
C SER A 182 14.07 2.70 10.24
N LEU A 183 14.19 1.39 10.47
CA LEU A 183 13.14 0.56 11.07
C LEU A 183 12.87 0.97 12.52
N GLU A 184 13.90 1.17 13.34
CA GLU A 184 13.76 1.65 14.71
C GLU A 184 12.99 2.99 14.75
N LEU A 185 13.34 3.92 13.85
CA LEU A 185 12.64 5.19 13.74
C LEU A 185 11.19 5.00 13.33
N LEU A 186 10.90 4.17 12.33
CA LEU A 186 9.54 3.87 11.88
C LEU A 186 8.69 3.26 12.99
N ARG A 187 9.24 2.28 13.74
CA ARG A 187 8.53 1.61 14.84
C ARG A 187 8.23 2.54 16.00
N LYS A 188 9.07 3.55 16.23
CA LYS A 188 8.80 4.62 17.18
C LYS A 188 7.74 5.58 16.65
N TRP A 189 7.97 6.17 15.47
CA TRP A 189 7.10 7.17 14.85
C TRP A 189 5.65 6.66 14.70
N GLN A 190 5.46 5.39 14.32
CA GLN A 190 4.12 4.84 14.10
C GLN A 190 3.26 4.75 15.38
N LEU A 191 3.89 4.84 16.57
CA LEU A 191 3.27 4.72 17.89
C LEU A 191 3.19 6.08 18.63
N GLU A 192 3.76 7.13 18.07
CA GLU A 192 3.73 8.48 18.65
C GLU A 192 2.54 9.27 18.10
N TYR A 193 2.03 10.21 18.89
CA TYR A 193 0.99 11.12 18.41
C TYR A 193 1.50 11.93 17.21
N ASN A 194 0.69 12.02 16.16
CA ASN A 194 1.00 12.75 14.94
C ASN A 194 -0.10 13.77 14.62
N GLU A 195 0.29 15.01 14.33
CA GLU A 195 -0.63 16.12 14.07
C GLU A 195 -1.46 15.93 12.78
N ILE A 196 -0.94 15.21 11.77
CA ILE A 196 -1.63 14.97 10.50
C ILE A 196 -2.89 14.13 10.73
N CYS A 197 -2.76 13.03 11.45
CA CYS A 197 -3.88 12.14 11.74
C CYS A 197 -4.59 12.45 13.06
N LYS A 198 -4.06 13.40 13.86
CA LYS A 198 -4.54 13.74 15.21
C LYS A 198 -4.68 12.51 16.12
N GLY A 199 -3.73 11.59 15.98
CA GLY A 199 -3.78 10.29 16.63
C GLY A 199 -2.47 9.53 16.46
N ILE A 200 -2.53 8.22 16.66
CA ILE A 200 -1.39 7.33 16.47
C ILE A 200 -1.39 6.84 15.02
N PRO A 201 -0.32 7.05 14.22
CA PRO A 201 -0.31 6.73 12.79
C PRO A 201 -0.74 5.30 12.46
N VAL A 202 -0.25 4.29 13.19
CA VAL A 202 -0.61 2.89 12.89
C VAL A 202 -2.12 2.62 13.04
N GLU A 203 -2.78 3.25 14.00
CA GLU A 203 -4.21 3.06 14.25
C GLU A 203 -5.04 3.73 13.15
N GLU A 204 -4.67 4.96 12.79
CA GLU A 204 -5.37 5.73 11.75
C GLU A 204 -5.13 5.15 10.35
N ILE A 205 -3.94 4.59 10.06
CA ILE A 205 -3.67 3.83 8.83
C ILE A 205 -4.55 2.58 8.77
N VAL A 206 -4.66 1.82 9.87
CA VAL A 206 -5.52 0.63 9.92
C VAL A 206 -6.98 1.02 9.69
N LYS A 207 -7.44 2.13 10.28
CA LYS A 207 -8.80 2.63 10.11
C LYS A 207 -9.08 3.05 8.67
N GLU A 208 -8.20 3.84 8.04
CA GLU A 208 -8.34 4.21 6.63
C GLU A 208 -8.40 2.97 5.73
N ARG A 209 -7.51 2.00 5.94
CA ARG A 209 -7.48 0.75 5.15
C ARG A 209 -8.75 -0.08 5.33
N GLU A 210 -9.36 -0.08 6.52
CA GLU A 210 -10.63 -0.76 6.76
C GLU A 210 -11.78 -0.03 6.02
N GLU A 211 -11.82 1.30 6.03
CA GLU A 211 -12.79 2.10 5.27
C GLU A 211 -12.68 1.84 3.76
N ILE A 212 -11.45 1.78 3.23
CA ILE A 212 -11.17 1.44 1.83
C ILE A 212 -11.60 0.01 1.52
N TYR A 213 -11.29 -0.95 2.39
CA TYR A 213 -11.71 -2.35 2.24
C TYR A 213 -13.23 -2.44 2.13
N ILE A 214 -13.97 -1.83 3.07
CA ILE A 214 -15.44 -1.84 3.08
C ILE A 214 -16.00 -1.22 1.79
N ARG A 215 -15.44 -0.08 1.34
CA ARG A 215 -15.85 0.57 0.09
C ARG A 215 -15.64 -0.34 -1.12
N LYS A 216 -14.47 -0.97 -1.25
CA LYS A 216 -14.16 -1.89 -2.34
C LYS A 216 -15.07 -3.10 -2.34
N VAL A 217 -15.25 -3.75 -1.19
CA VAL A 217 -16.13 -4.91 -1.02
C VAL A 217 -17.55 -4.56 -1.47
N LYS A 218 -18.09 -3.43 -0.99
CA LYS A 218 -19.43 -2.97 -1.38
C LYS A 218 -19.53 -2.76 -2.89
N PHE A 219 -18.58 -2.06 -3.48
CA PHE A 219 -18.55 -1.80 -4.91
C PHE A 219 -18.47 -3.09 -5.75
N LEU A 220 -17.62 -4.05 -5.37
CA LEU A 220 -17.52 -5.34 -6.07
C LEU A 220 -18.82 -6.14 -5.98
N LYS A 221 -19.50 -6.13 -4.82
CA LYS A 221 -20.82 -6.76 -4.65
C LYS A 221 -21.87 -6.09 -5.55
N ASP A 222 -21.93 -4.76 -5.57
CA ASP A 222 -22.85 -4.01 -6.45
C ASP A 222 -22.62 -4.32 -7.94
N MET A 223 -21.37 -4.64 -8.31
CA MET A 223 -20.97 -5.04 -9.66
C MET A 223 -21.11 -6.54 -9.96
N ASN A 224 -21.56 -7.35 -9.00
CA ASN A 224 -21.61 -8.82 -9.08
C ASN A 224 -20.25 -9.45 -9.45
N ILE A 225 -19.17 -8.93 -8.89
CA ILE A 225 -17.81 -9.45 -9.08
C ILE A 225 -17.45 -10.31 -7.86
N ASN A 226 -17.17 -11.59 -8.11
CA ASN A 226 -16.68 -12.51 -7.09
C ASN A 226 -15.20 -12.26 -6.80
N PHE A 227 -14.83 -12.31 -5.53
CA PHE A 227 -13.45 -12.23 -5.04
C PHE A 227 -13.31 -13.06 -3.76
N ASP A 228 -12.17 -13.71 -3.58
CA ASP A 228 -11.97 -14.73 -2.54
C ASP A 228 -11.70 -14.18 -1.13
N LEU A 229 -11.47 -12.87 -1.03
CA LEU A 229 -11.47 -12.15 0.25
C LEU A 229 -12.88 -11.74 0.71
N SER A 230 -13.93 -12.03 -0.07
CA SER A 230 -15.32 -11.76 0.33
C SER A 230 -15.83 -12.81 1.33
N ASP A 231 -16.79 -12.44 2.19
CA ASP A 231 -17.45 -13.39 3.09
C ASP A 231 -18.36 -14.39 2.35
N ASP A 232 -18.71 -14.08 1.10
CA ASP A 232 -19.71 -14.81 0.30
C ASP A 232 -19.09 -15.61 -0.86
N TYR A 233 -17.77 -15.78 -0.89
CA TYR A 233 -17.10 -16.43 -2.02
C TYR A 233 -17.42 -17.93 -2.06
N GLN A 234 -18.13 -18.36 -3.11
CA GLN A 234 -18.39 -19.77 -3.40
C GLN A 234 -17.88 -20.09 -4.81
N LEU A 235 -17.11 -21.19 -4.92
CA LEU A 235 -16.59 -21.73 -6.19
C LEU A 235 -17.71 -22.34 -7.05
#